data_AF-A0A914V6B0-F1
#
_entry.id   AF-A0A914V6B0-F1
#
_cell.length_a   1.000
_cell.length_b   1.000
_cell.length_c   1.000
_cell.angle_alpha   90.00
_cell.angle_beta   90.00
_cell.angle_gamma   90.00
#
_symmetry.space_group_name_H-M   'P 1'
#
loop_
_entity.id
_entity.type
_entity.pdbx_description
1 polymer ?
#
loop_
_entity_poly.entity_id
_entity_poly.type
_entity_poly.pdbx_seq_one_letter_code
_entity_poly.pdbx_strand_id
1 'polypeptide(L)'
;MTITRFSVNKCLRKLAEIAVDAVLAVADMKRKDVNFELIKVDGKVGGRLEDSVLVRGVVIDKTISHPQMPKELKNVKIAILTCPFEPPKPKTKHKLDIKSAEDFKLLRDFERETFETMIKQVKDSGATLAICQWGFDDEANHLLYHHKLPAVRWVGGPELELIAIATNGRIVPRFSELTPEKLGTAGLVREMTFGTLKERMLCIEQCPNNRAITIFIRGGNKM
;
A
#
# COMPACT_ATOMS: atom_id res chain seq x y z
N MET A 1 28.04 -19.16 17.16
CA MET A 1 26.70 -19.62 16.72
C MET A 1 25.87 -20.07 17.93
N THR A 2 25.75 -19.24 18.98
CA THR A 2 25.14 -19.66 20.27
C THR A 2 24.31 -18.56 20.96
N ILE A 3 24.23 -17.35 20.39
CA ILE A 3 23.55 -16.20 21.02
C ILE A 3 22.04 -16.18 20.68
N THR A 4 21.56 -16.97 19.72
CA THR A 4 20.14 -17.00 19.34
C THR A 4 19.23 -17.71 20.35
N ARG A 5 19.73 -18.64 21.17
CA ARG A 5 18.87 -19.43 22.08
C ARG A 5 18.41 -18.68 23.34
N PHE A 6 19.23 -17.76 23.86
CA PHE A 6 18.93 -17.01 25.10
C PHE A 6 18.00 -15.81 24.87
N SER A 7 18.16 -15.09 23.76
CA SER A 7 17.34 -13.91 23.45
C SER A 7 15.89 -14.27 23.11
N VAL A 8 15.68 -15.42 22.45
CA VAL A 8 14.34 -15.92 22.12
C VAL A 8 13.56 -16.32 23.38
N ASN A 9 14.22 -16.92 24.38
CA ASN A 9 13.57 -17.37 25.61
C ASN A 9 12.97 -16.21 26.42
N LYS A 10 13.65 -15.05 26.45
CA LYS A 10 13.20 -13.86 27.18
C LYS A 10 11.99 -13.18 26.53
N CYS A 11 11.87 -13.26 25.21
CA CYS A 11 10.79 -12.66 24.42
C CYS A 11 9.67 -13.65 24.06
N LEU A 12 9.80 -14.92 24.45
CA LEU A 12 8.92 -16.00 24.05
C LEU A 12 7.47 -15.74 24.47
N ARG A 13 7.28 -15.15 25.67
CA ARG A 13 5.96 -14.79 26.20
C ARG A 13 5.26 -13.72 25.34
N LYS A 14 5.97 -12.66 24.98
CA LYS A 14 5.43 -11.58 24.13
C LYS A 14 5.06 -12.10 22.75
N LEU A 15 5.91 -12.94 22.15
CA LEU A 15 5.63 -13.54 20.85
C LEU A 15 4.46 -14.53 20.90
N ALA A 16 4.34 -15.31 21.99
CA ALA A 16 3.21 -16.19 22.20
C ALA A 16 1.89 -15.41 22.33
N GLU A 17 1.88 -14.32 23.11
CA GLU A 17 0.72 -13.42 23.24
C GLU A 17 0.34 -12.81 21.87
N ILE A 18 1.32 -12.31 21.11
CA ILE A 18 1.11 -11.78 19.75
C ILE A 18 0.52 -12.84 18.80
N ALA A 19 1.04 -14.07 18.84
CA ALA A 19 0.57 -15.14 17.98
C ALA A 19 -0.88 -15.55 18.32
N VAL A 20 -1.20 -15.65 19.61
CA VAL A 20 -2.56 -15.95 20.08
C VAL A 20 -3.52 -14.83 19.69
N ASP A 21 -3.14 -13.57 19.91
CA ASP A 21 -3.97 -12.41 19.54
C ASP A 21 -4.20 -12.32 18.03
N ALA A 22 -3.17 -12.61 17.21
CA ALA A 22 -3.30 -12.62 15.76
C ALA A 22 -4.29 -13.69 15.29
N VAL A 23 -4.16 -14.92 15.81
CA VAL A 23 -5.08 -16.02 15.45
C VAL A 23 -6.50 -15.73 15.91
N LEU A 24 -6.69 -15.25 17.15
CA LEU A 24 -8.01 -14.94 17.69
C LEU A 24 -8.74 -13.84 16.91
N ALA A 25 -8.01 -12.87 16.36
CA ALA A 25 -8.62 -11.77 15.62
C ALA A 25 -8.98 -12.15 14.17
N VAL A 26 -8.37 -13.18 13.59
CA VAL A 26 -8.75 -13.73 12.27
C VAL A 26 -9.72 -14.90 12.37
N ALA A 27 -9.73 -15.62 13.50
CA ALA A 27 -10.53 -16.83 13.70
C ALA A 27 -12.03 -16.56 13.55
N ASP A 28 -12.70 -17.38 12.74
CA ASP A 28 -14.16 -17.44 12.73
C ASP A 28 -14.65 -18.41 13.81
N MET A 29 -15.14 -17.86 14.92
CA MET A 29 -15.62 -18.64 16.06
C MET A 29 -16.77 -19.60 15.71
N LYS A 30 -17.52 -19.35 14.62
CA LYS A 30 -18.62 -20.23 14.21
C LYS A 30 -18.13 -21.45 13.44
N ARG A 31 -17.14 -21.26 12.57
CA ARG A 31 -16.55 -22.35 11.77
C ARG A 31 -15.36 -23.02 12.44
N LYS A 32 -14.83 -22.44 13.53
CA LYS A 32 -13.60 -22.86 14.21
C LYS A 32 -12.45 -23.03 13.22
N ASP A 33 -12.42 -22.17 12.21
CA ASP A 33 -11.44 -22.19 11.12
C ASP A 33 -10.72 -20.85 11.07
N VAL A 34 -9.45 -20.91 10.65
CA VAL A 34 -8.55 -19.77 10.60
C VAL A 34 -7.97 -19.71 9.20
N ASN A 35 -8.30 -18.66 8.46
CA ASN A 35 -7.66 -18.44 7.17
C ASN A 35 -6.29 -17.77 7.39
N PHE A 36 -5.21 -18.54 7.17
CA PHE A 36 -3.84 -18.06 7.26
C PHE A 36 -3.50 -17.00 6.20
N GLU A 37 -4.24 -16.93 5.09
CA GLU A 37 -4.01 -15.92 4.05
C GLU A 37 -4.25 -14.50 4.56
N LEU A 38 -5.05 -14.33 5.61
CA LEU A 38 -5.35 -13.03 6.21
C LEU A 38 -4.29 -12.59 7.24
N ILE A 39 -3.36 -13.47 7.60
CA ILE A 39 -2.27 -13.20 8.53
C ILE A 39 -1.00 -12.99 7.71
N LYS A 40 -0.56 -11.73 7.59
CA LYS A 40 0.73 -11.40 6.99
C LYS A 40 1.80 -11.46 8.07
N VAL A 41 2.85 -12.24 7.85
CA VAL A 41 4.05 -12.21 8.71
C VAL A 41 5.14 -11.46 7.96
N ASP A 42 5.52 -10.29 8.46
CA ASP A 42 6.56 -9.45 7.85
C ASP A 42 7.75 -9.37 8.80
N GLY A 43 8.87 -9.98 8.39
CA GLY A 43 10.10 -10.05 9.15
C GLY A 43 11.14 -9.08 8.58
N LYS A 44 11.51 -8.05 9.35
CA LYS A 44 12.53 -7.09 8.93
C LYS A 44 13.70 -7.08 9.89
N VAL A 45 14.89 -7.08 9.31
CA VAL A 45 16.14 -6.96 10.07
C VAL A 45 16.30 -5.56 10.65
N GLY A 46 16.97 -5.50 11.80
CA GLY A 46 17.18 -4.27 12.54
C GLY A 46 16.28 -4.17 13.76
N GLY A 47 16.80 -3.58 14.83
CA GLY A 47 16.14 -3.52 16.13
C GLY A 47 16.34 -4.79 16.97
N ARG A 48 15.61 -4.86 18.08
CA ARG A 48 15.58 -6.02 18.99
C ARG A 48 14.35 -6.87 18.72
N LEU A 49 14.39 -8.14 19.12
CA LEU A 49 13.21 -9.02 19.08
C LEU A 49 12.03 -8.44 19.88
N GLU A 50 12.35 -7.69 20.92
CA GLU A 50 11.43 -6.94 21.78
C GLU A 50 10.62 -5.88 21.03
N ASP A 51 11.11 -5.38 19.88
CA ASP A 51 10.43 -4.35 19.08
C ASP A 51 9.36 -4.93 18.13
N SER A 52 9.14 -6.25 18.18
CA SER A 52 8.09 -6.90 17.39
C SER A 52 6.70 -6.42 17.87
N VAL A 53 5.83 -6.10 16.91
CA VAL A 53 4.51 -5.53 17.15
C VAL A 53 3.44 -6.24 16.32
N LEU A 54 2.25 -6.35 16.90
CA LEU A 54 1.04 -6.78 16.20
C LEU A 54 0.35 -5.54 15.62
N VAL A 55 0.25 -5.47 14.30
CA VAL A 55 -0.48 -4.40 13.61
C VAL A 55 -1.84 -4.93 13.18
N ARG A 56 -2.90 -4.34 13.74
CA ARG A 56 -4.29 -4.61 13.35
C ARG A 56 -4.62 -3.88 12.05
N GLY A 57 -4.15 -4.48 10.96
CA GLY A 57 -4.26 -3.96 9.62
C GLY A 57 -3.14 -4.48 8.72
N VAL A 58 -2.81 -3.72 7.68
CA VAL A 58 -1.83 -4.11 6.67
C VAL A 58 -0.61 -3.21 6.73
N VAL A 59 0.57 -3.83 6.86
CA VAL A 59 1.86 -3.14 6.71
C VAL A 59 2.43 -3.46 5.34
N ILE A 60 2.88 -2.41 4.66
CA ILE A 60 3.48 -2.47 3.33
C ILE A 60 4.86 -1.82 3.43
N ASP A 61 5.87 -2.47 2.86
CA ASP A 61 7.24 -1.95 2.82
C ASP A 61 7.45 -0.93 1.69
N LYS A 62 6.44 -0.07 1.48
CA LYS A 62 6.45 1.03 0.52
C LYS A 62 6.27 2.36 1.23
N THR A 63 6.70 3.40 0.54
CA THR A 63 6.60 4.79 0.99
C THR A 63 5.62 5.54 0.12
N ILE A 64 5.17 6.68 0.63
CA ILE A 64 4.42 7.62 -0.18
C ILE A 64 5.34 8.15 -1.28
N SER A 65 4.83 8.24 -2.51
CA SER A 65 5.68 8.46 -3.68
C SER A 65 6.38 9.83 -3.68
N HIS A 66 5.76 10.86 -3.08
CA HIS A 66 6.32 12.21 -2.99
C HIS A 66 6.68 12.60 -1.54
N PRO A 67 7.90 13.12 -1.27
CA PRO A 67 8.36 13.38 0.10
C PRO A 67 7.66 14.54 0.81
N GLN A 68 7.06 15.47 0.06
CA GLN A 68 6.30 16.60 0.61
C GLN A 68 4.85 16.25 0.96
N MET A 69 4.40 15.03 0.68
CA MET A 69 3.05 14.60 1.03
C MET A 69 2.90 14.37 2.54
N PRO A 70 1.68 14.53 3.09
CA PRO A 70 1.41 14.22 4.48
C PRO A 70 1.71 12.75 4.79
N LYS A 71 2.49 12.52 5.84
CA LYS A 71 2.88 11.18 6.30
C LYS A 71 1.82 10.49 7.15
N GLU A 72 0.83 11.25 7.59
CA GLU A 72 -0.30 10.76 8.36
C GLU A 72 -1.59 11.27 7.72
N LEU A 73 -2.50 10.35 7.45
CA LEU A 73 -3.81 10.60 6.87
C LEU A 73 -4.87 9.95 7.77
N LYS A 74 -5.89 10.72 8.16
CA LYS A 74 -7.01 10.26 8.99
C LYS A 74 -8.28 10.17 8.13
N ASN A 75 -9.15 9.20 8.40
CA ASN A 75 -10.40 8.95 7.66
C ASN A 75 -10.18 8.89 6.14
N VAL A 76 -9.35 7.93 5.74
CA VAL A 76 -8.85 7.81 4.37
C VAL A 76 -9.78 6.95 3.54
N LYS A 77 -10.17 7.46 2.37
CA LYS A 77 -10.75 6.65 1.30
C LYS A 77 -9.65 6.20 0.35
N ILE A 78 -9.51 4.90 0.17
CA ILE A 78 -8.41 4.28 -0.56
C ILE A 78 -8.92 3.76 -1.91
N ALA A 79 -8.36 4.29 -3.00
CA ALA A 79 -8.55 3.74 -4.34
C ALA A 79 -7.52 2.64 -4.58
N ILE A 80 -7.99 1.41 -4.80
CA ILE A 80 -7.15 0.25 -5.07
C ILE A 80 -7.14 0.01 -6.59
N LEU A 81 -6.01 0.31 -7.23
CA LEU A 81 -5.90 0.39 -8.68
C LEU A 81 -4.91 -0.65 -9.21
N THR A 82 -5.33 -1.41 -10.22
CA THR A 82 -4.44 -2.29 -11.01
C THR A 82 -4.10 -1.71 -12.38
N CYS A 83 -4.65 -0.54 -12.73
CA CYS A 83 -4.27 0.19 -13.92
C CYS A 83 -2.98 0.99 -13.71
N PRO A 84 -2.08 1.04 -14.71
CA PRO A 84 -0.96 1.97 -14.69
C PRO A 84 -1.45 3.40 -14.93
N PHE A 85 -0.85 4.36 -14.22
CA PHE A 85 -0.92 5.77 -14.58
C PHE A 85 0.08 5.99 -15.73
N GLU A 86 -0.32 5.62 -16.94
CA GLU A 86 0.44 5.88 -18.16
C GLU A 86 -0.51 6.28 -19.30
N PRO A 87 -0.07 7.13 -20.23
CA PRO A 87 -0.83 7.39 -21.45
C PRO A 87 -1.05 6.05 -22.19
N PRO A 88 -2.23 5.84 -22.78
CA PRO A 88 -2.59 4.57 -23.40
C PRO A 88 -1.66 4.26 -24.56
N LYS A 89 -0.69 3.37 -24.33
CA LYS A 89 0.17 2.85 -25.39
C LYS A 89 -0.67 1.92 -26.28
N PRO A 90 -0.77 2.19 -27.60
CA PRO A 90 -1.45 1.27 -28.50
C PRO A 90 -0.75 -0.10 -28.43
N LYS A 91 -1.54 -1.18 -28.33
CA LYS A 91 -1.00 -2.55 -28.25
C LYS A 91 -0.26 -2.98 -29.52
N THR A 92 -0.55 -2.32 -30.65
CA THR A 92 0.16 -2.48 -31.92
C THR A 92 1.46 -1.68 -31.91
N LYS A 93 2.52 -2.20 -32.54
CA LYS A 93 3.79 -1.46 -32.77
C LYS A 93 3.55 -0.27 -33.72
N HIS A 94 2.95 0.81 -33.21
CA HIS A 94 2.93 2.09 -33.89
C HIS A 94 4.21 2.84 -33.55
N LYS A 95 5.02 3.11 -34.57
CA LYS A 95 6.07 4.11 -34.46
C LYS A 95 5.41 5.48 -34.58
N LEU A 96 5.49 6.27 -33.52
CA LEU A 96 5.13 7.68 -33.59
C LEU A 96 6.27 8.39 -34.33
N ASP A 97 6.04 8.70 -35.61
CA ASP A 97 6.96 9.53 -36.40
C ASP A 97 6.72 11.00 -36.06
N ILE A 98 7.54 11.54 -35.17
CA ILE A 98 7.52 12.96 -34.81
C ILE A 98 8.32 13.71 -35.88
N LYS A 99 7.62 14.47 -36.74
CA LYS A 99 8.23 15.15 -37.90
C LYS A 99 8.52 16.63 -37.65
N SER A 100 7.80 17.27 -36.72
CA SER A 100 7.96 18.69 -36.39
C SER A 100 8.08 18.92 -34.88
N ALA A 101 8.67 20.06 -34.50
CA ALA A 101 8.71 20.52 -33.11
C ALA A 101 7.30 20.85 -32.56
N GLU A 102 6.35 21.16 -33.45
CA GLU A 102 4.94 21.39 -33.07
C GLU A 102 4.25 20.08 -32.68
N ASP A 103 4.48 18.99 -33.42
CA ASP A 103 3.94 17.67 -33.10
C ASP A 103 4.45 17.18 -31.74
N PHE A 104 5.72 17.49 -31.41
CA PHE A 104 6.29 17.14 -30.12
C PHE A 104 5.62 17.88 -28.95
N LYS A 105 5.27 19.15 -29.13
CA LYS A 105 4.53 19.92 -28.11
C LYS A 105 3.11 19.36 -27.95
N LEU A 106 2.42 19.11 -29.06
CA LEU A 106 1.07 18.57 -29.03
C LEU A 106 1.00 17.22 -28.31
N LEU A 107 2.00 16.36 -28.52
CA LEU A 107 2.10 15.07 -27.86
C LEU A 107 2.30 15.22 -26.35
N ARG A 108 3.18 16.14 -25.92
CA ARG A 108 3.37 16.41 -24.48
C ARG A 108 2.11 16.97 -23.82
N ASP A 109 1.43 17.90 -24.49
CA ASP A 109 0.19 18.48 -23.97
C ASP A 109 -0.89 17.40 -23.84
N PHE A 110 -1.01 16.52 -24.84
CA PHE A 110 -1.91 15.37 -24.81
C PHE A 110 -1.60 14.38 -23.66
N GLU A 111 -0.32 14.06 -23.44
CA GLU A 111 0.10 13.22 -22.32
C GLU A 111 -0.32 13.85 -20.98
N ARG A 112 -0.01 15.13 -20.78
CA ARG A 112 -0.36 15.86 -19.56
C ARG A 112 -1.87 15.94 -19.33
N GLU A 113 -2.65 16.26 -20.35
CA GLU A 113 -4.12 16.34 -20.24
C GLU A 113 -4.75 14.98 -19.91
N THR A 114 -4.22 13.91 -20.52
CA THR A 114 -4.64 12.54 -20.23
C THR A 114 -4.38 12.19 -18.76
N PHE A 115 -3.20 12.52 -18.25
CA PHE A 115 -2.85 12.32 -16.84
C PHE A 115 -3.75 13.13 -15.90
N GLU A 116 -3.97 14.41 -16.18
CA GLU A 116 -4.87 15.24 -15.38
C GLU A 116 -6.30 14.68 -15.35
N THR A 117 -6.78 14.15 -16.47
CA THR A 117 -8.10 13.53 -16.57
C THR A 117 -8.20 12.30 -15.69
N MET A 118 -7.17 11.44 -15.66
CA MET A 118 -7.11 10.29 -14.76
C MET A 118 -7.11 10.71 -13.29
N ILE A 119 -6.31 11.72 -12.93
CA ILE A 119 -6.25 12.23 -11.55
C ILE A 119 -7.59 12.84 -11.13
N LYS A 120 -8.25 13.59 -12.02
CA LYS A 120 -9.59 14.14 -11.79
C LYS A 120 -10.59 13.02 -11.52
N GLN A 121 -10.63 11.97 -12.33
CA GLN A 121 -11.51 10.81 -12.09
C GLN A 121 -11.29 10.17 -10.72
N VAL A 122 -10.03 10.03 -10.28
CA VAL A 122 -9.73 9.52 -8.93
C VAL A 122 -10.24 10.46 -7.85
N LYS A 123 -10.09 11.76 -8.03
CA LYS A 123 -10.55 12.77 -7.07
C LYS A 123 -12.07 12.91 -7.03
N ASP A 124 -12.74 12.83 -8.17
CA ASP A 124 -14.19 12.88 -8.31
C ASP A 124 -14.86 11.69 -7.63
N SER A 125 -14.20 10.53 -7.60
CA SER A 125 -14.66 9.38 -6.80
C SER A 125 -14.63 9.64 -5.28
N GLY A 126 -13.90 10.67 -4.83
CA GLY A 126 -13.72 11.02 -3.43
C GLY A 126 -12.57 10.28 -2.74
N ALA A 127 -11.69 9.64 -3.49
CA ALA A 127 -10.52 8.96 -2.93
C ALA A 127 -9.51 9.97 -2.37
N THR A 128 -8.97 9.66 -1.18
CA THR A 128 -7.95 10.45 -0.48
C THR A 128 -6.56 9.84 -0.62
N LEU A 129 -6.46 8.56 -0.97
CA LEU A 129 -5.21 7.84 -1.20
C LEU A 129 -5.37 6.91 -2.40
N ALA A 130 -4.42 6.89 -3.33
CA ALA A 130 -4.34 5.90 -4.40
C ALA A 130 -3.25 4.87 -4.12
N ILE A 131 -3.60 3.59 -4.29
CA ILE A 131 -2.66 2.48 -4.20
C ILE A 131 -2.64 1.79 -5.56
N CYS A 132 -1.47 1.76 -6.18
CA CYS A 132 -1.28 1.22 -7.52
C CYS A 132 -0.38 -0.01 -7.48
N GLN A 133 -0.79 -1.04 -8.20
CA GLN A 133 0.07 -2.20 -8.45
C GLN A 133 1.29 -1.81 -9.31
N TRP A 134 1.06 -0.98 -10.33
CA TRP A 134 2.11 -0.54 -11.25
C TRP A 134 2.79 0.75 -10.79
N GLY A 135 4.02 0.94 -11.28
CA GLY A 135 4.74 2.19 -11.18
C GLY A 135 4.16 3.28 -12.08
N PHE A 136 4.60 4.51 -11.84
CA PHE A 136 4.35 5.66 -12.70
C PHE A 136 5.54 6.63 -12.62
N ASP A 137 5.68 7.50 -13.62
CA ASP A 137 6.82 8.40 -13.78
C ASP A 137 6.85 9.57 -12.77
N ASP A 138 8.02 10.20 -12.64
CA ASP A 138 8.22 11.34 -11.74
C ASP A 138 7.39 12.58 -12.12
N GLU A 139 7.10 12.80 -13.41
CA GLU A 139 6.21 13.89 -13.82
C GLU A 139 4.77 13.66 -13.29
N ALA A 140 4.30 12.41 -13.30
CA ALA A 140 3.01 12.05 -12.71
C ALA A 140 3.01 12.20 -11.18
N ASN A 141 4.13 11.91 -10.50
CA ASN A 141 4.28 12.19 -9.06
C ASN A 141 4.06 13.67 -8.73
N HIS A 142 4.64 14.57 -9.52
CA HIS A 142 4.47 16.02 -9.32
C HIS A 142 3.03 16.46 -9.54
N LEU A 143 2.36 15.95 -10.59
CA LEU A 143 0.95 16.25 -10.86
C LEU A 143 0.04 15.75 -9.71
N LEU A 144 0.24 14.52 -9.24
CA LEU A 144 -0.48 13.96 -8.10
C LEU A 144 -0.30 14.81 -6.83
N TYR A 145 0.91 15.30 -6.60
CA TYR A 145 1.20 16.22 -5.50
C TYR A 145 0.42 17.54 -5.62
N HIS A 146 0.44 18.18 -6.80
CA HIS A 146 -0.34 19.41 -7.05
C HIS A 146 -1.84 19.22 -6.80
N HIS A 147 -2.38 18.06 -7.16
CA HIS A 147 -3.79 17.73 -6.93
C HIS A 147 -4.11 17.28 -5.49
N LYS A 148 -3.10 17.22 -4.61
CA LYS A 148 -3.15 16.76 -3.20
C LYS A 148 -3.62 15.31 -3.06
N LEU A 149 -3.22 14.45 -4.01
CA LEU A 149 -3.58 13.04 -3.99
C LEU A 149 -2.35 12.18 -3.69
N PRO A 150 -2.17 11.71 -2.44
CA PRO A 150 -1.10 10.79 -2.12
C PRO A 150 -1.29 9.47 -2.85
N ALA A 151 -0.17 8.94 -3.35
CA ALA A 151 -0.13 7.71 -4.12
C ALA A 151 1.00 6.80 -3.67
N VAL A 152 0.74 5.49 -3.69
CA VAL A 152 1.71 4.42 -3.47
C VAL A 152 1.86 3.63 -4.75
N ARG A 153 3.11 3.43 -5.17
CA ARG A 153 3.48 2.70 -6.40
C ARG A 153 4.10 1.34 -6.08
N TRP A 154 4.04 0.42 -7.04
CA TRP A 154 4.69 -0.89 -6.96
C TRP A 154 4.22 -1.76 -5.78
N VAL A 155 2.91 -1.79 -5.53
CA VAL A 155 2.34 -2.69 -4.50
C VAL A 155 2.18 -4.10 -5.07
N GLY A 156 2.58 -5.11 -4.29
CA GLY A 156 2.47 -6.51 -4.71
C GLY A 156 1.01 -6.95 -4.87
N GLY A 157 0.73 -7.85 -5.81
CA GLY A 157 -0.63 -8.41 -6.01
C GLY A 157 -1.26 -8.97 -4.73
N PRO A 158 -0.56 -9.84 -3.97
CA PRO A 158 -1.08 -10.38 -2.70
C PRO A 158 -1.33 -9.29 -1.65
N GLU A 159 -0.50 -8.24 -1.62
CA GLU A 159 -0.68 -7.12 -0.70
C GLU A 159 -1.91 -6.30 -1.08
N LEU A 160 -2.17 -6.14 -2.37
CA LEU A 160 -3.33 -5.44 -2.89
C LEU A 160 -4.64 -6.14 -2.49
N GLU A 161 -4.67 -7.47 -2.56
CA GLU A 161 -5.79 -8.30 -2.12
C GLU A 161 -6.01 -8.17 -0.60
N LEU A 162 -4.94 -8.23 0.19
CA LEU A 162 -5.00 -8.01 1.64
C LEU A 162 -5.56 -6.62 1.98
N ILE A 163 -5.13 -5.57 1.29
CA ILE A 163 -5.64 -4.21 1.49
C ILE A 163 -7.11 -4.12 1.11
N ALA A 164 -7.52 -4.76 0.00
CA ALA A 164 -8.92 -4.81 -0.41
C ALA A 164 -9.80 -5.45 0.65
N ILE A 165 -9.37 -6.60 1.19
CA ILE A 165 -10.09 -7.31 2.26
C ILE A 165 -10.12 -6.49 3.56
N ALA A 166 -9.01 -5.88 3.95
CA ALA A 166 -8.91 -5.07 5.16
C ALA A 166 -9.83 -3.85 5.09
N THR A 167 -9.74 -3.10 3.99
CA THR A 167 -10.43 -1.81 3.81
C THR A 167 -11.87 -1.97 3.31
N ASN A 168 -12.29 -3.20 3.02
CA ASN A 168 -13.55 -3.53 2.33
C ASN A 168 -13.71 -2.82 0.97
N GLY A 169 -12.58 -2.52 0.32
CA GLY A 169 -12.52 -1.92 -1.01
C GLY A 169 -12.53 -2.97 -2.11
N ARG A 170 -12.88 -2.57 -3.34
CA ARG A 170 -12.73 -3.41 -4.52
C ARG A 170 -11.52 -2.99 -5.34
N ILE A 171 -10.84 -3.97 -5.91
CA ILE A 171 -9.76 -3.74 -6.86
C ILE A 171 -10.37 -3.23 -8.16
N VAL A 172 -9.95 -2.05 -8.61
CA VAL A 172 -10.48 -1.40 -9.81
C VAL A 172 -9.47 -1.50 -10.96
N PRO A 173 -9.84 -2.13 -12.09
CA PRO A 173 -8.94 -2.29 -13.23
C PRO A 173 -8.94 -1.10 -14.20
N ARG A 174 -9.93 -0.20 -14.12
CA ARG A 174 -10.06 0.95 -15.03
C ARG A 174 -10.55 2.19 -14.27
N PHE A 175 -9.95 3.34 -14.54
CA PHE A 175 -10.33 4.62 -13.94
C PHE A 175 -11.81 4.99 -14.15
N SER A 176 -12.38 4.66 -15.32
CA SER A 176 -13.80 4.91 -15.64
C SER A 176 -14.79 4.16 -14.76
N GLU A 177 -14.37 3.07 -14.11
CA GLU A 177 -15.22 2.26 -13.24
C GLU A 177 -15.10 2.64 -11.76
N LEU A 178 -14.27 3.64 -11.46
CA LEU A 178 -14.02 4.11 -10.12
C LEU A 178 -15.28 4.81 -9.61
N THR A 179 -15.88 4.22 -8.59
CA THR A 179 -17.11 4.68 -7.96
C THR A 179 -16.85 4.79 -6.46
N PRO A 180 -17.52 5.71 -5.76
CA PRO A 180 -17.31 5.91 -4.32
C PRO A 180 -17.59 4.64 -3.49
N GLU A 181 -18.46 3.76 -3.98
CA GLU A 181 -18.82 2.48 -3.35
C GLU A 181 -17.70 1.43 -3.43
N LYS A 182 -16.82 1.53 -4.42
CA LYS A 182 -15.69 0.59 -4.60
C LYS A 182 -14.46 1.01 -3.79
N LEU A 183 -14.46 2.20 -3.19
CA LEU A 183 -13.34 2.70 -2.41
C LEU A 183 -13.23 1.96 -1.07
N GLY A 184 -12.00 1.61 -0.71
CA GLY A 184 -11.69 1.11 0.62
C GLY A 184 -11.76 2.22 1.66
N THR A 185 -12.11 1.88 2.90
CA THR A 185 -12.13 2.83 4.01
C THR A 185 -11.07 2.44 5.04
N ALA A 186 -10.28 3.40 5.52
CA ALA A 186 -9.32 3.21 6.61
C ALA A 186 -9.35 4.40 7.58
N GLY A 187 -9.32 4.13 8.89
CA GLY A 187 -9.31 5.18 9.89
C GLY A 187 -7.98 5.94 9.94
N LEU A 188 -6.86 5.23 9.81
CA LEU A 188 -5.52 5.82 9.89
C LEU A 188 -4.56 5.18 8.88
N VAL A 189 -3.91 6.01 8.06
CA VAL A 189 -2.78 5.60 7.24
C VAL A 189 -1.58 6.43 7.67
N ARG A 190 -0.53 5.77 8.15
CA ARG A 190 0.69 6.45 8.61
C ARG A 190 1.95 5.80 8.05
N GLU A 191 2.90 6.63 7.66
CA GLU A 191 4.25 6.21 7.33
C GLU A 191 5.06 6.09 8.62
N MET A 192 5.38 4.87 9.03
CA MET A 192 6.26 4.60 10.15
C MET A 192 7.70 4.48 9.69
N THR A 193 8.60 5.16 10.39
CA THR A 193 10.04 4.94 10.25
C THR A 193 10.47 3.95 11.32
N PHE A 194 11.26 2.98 10.89
CA PHE A 194 11.28 1.70 11.57
C PHE A 194 12.75 1.26 11.69
N GLY A 195 13.36 1.51 12.86
CA GLY A 195 14.76 1.23 13.16
C GLY A 195 15.73 2.36 12.80
N THR A 196 17.04 2.12 12.95
CA THR A 196 18.12 3.08 12.65
C THR A 196 18.38 3.29 11.16
N LEU A 197 17.95 2.35 10.30
CA LEU A 197 18.24 2.34 8.86
C LEU A 197 17.33 3.24 8.00
N LYS A 198 16.49 4.09 8.61
CA LYS A 198 15.51 4.96 7.91
C LYS A 198 14.61 4.21 6.92
N GLU A 199 14.38 2.91 7.14
CA GLU A 199 13.36 2.17 6.39
C GLU A 199 11.99 2.70 6.80
N ARG A 200 11.21 3.10 5.81
CA ARG A 200 9.88 3.65 5.98
C ARG A 200 8.86 2.67 5.43
N MET A 201 7.80 2.44 6.20
CA MET A 201 6.74 1.51 5.84
C MET A 201 5.41 2.22 6.02
N LEU A 202 4.46 1.88 5.16
CA LEU A 202 3.11 2.36 5.25
C LEU A 202 2.30 1.39 6.12
N CYS A 203 1.75 1.90 7.21
CA CYS A 203 0.83 1.17 8.07
C CYS A 203 -0.59 1.68 7.83
N ILE A 204 -1.48 0.77 7.45
CA ILE A 204 -2.92 1.03 7.31
C ILE A 204 -3.61 0.38 8.50
N GLU A 205 -4.20 1.20 9.37
CA GLU A 205 -4.81 0.81 10.64
C GLU A 205 -6.28 1.27 10.70
N GLN A 206 -7.03 0.70 11.65
CA GLN A 206 -8.44 1.03 11.88
C GLN A 206 -9.33 0.82 10.64
N CYS A 207 -9.11 -0.31 9.96
CA CYS A 207 -9.97 -0.70 8.86
C CYS A 207 -11.30 -1.27 9.38
N PRO A 208 -12.41 -1.12 8.62
CA PRO A 208 -13.72 -1.63 9.02
C PRO A 208 -13.72 -3.16 9.19
N ASN A 209 -12.87 -3.87 8.45
CA ASN A 209 -12.66 -5.29 8.60
C ASN A 209 -11.34 -5.57 9.35
N ASN A 210 -11.43 -5.95 10.61
CA ASN A 210 -10.28 -6.25 11.46
C ASN A 210 -9.71 -7.67 11.26
N ARG A 211 -10.10 -8.36 10.17
CA ARG A 211 -9.68 -9.74 9.89
C ARG A 211 -8.31 -9.83 9.22
N ALA A 212 -7.80 -8.75 8.64
CA ALA A 212 -6.45 -8.72 8.07
C ALA A 212 -5.47 -8.18 9.11
N ILE A 213 -4.45 -8.96 9.44
CA ILE A 213 -3.53 -8.66 10.52
C ILE A 213 -2.11 -8.88 10.04
N THR A 214 -1.22 -7.96 10.41
CA THR A 214 0.20 -8.09 10.12
C THR A 214 0.98 -8.28 11.41
N ILE A 215 1.66 -9.42 11.53
CA ILE A 215 2.64 -9.67 12.57
C ILE A 215 3.97 -9.11 12.07
N PHE A 216 4.42 -8.02 12.67
CA PHE A 216 5.68 -7.39 12.32
C PHE A 216 6.78 -7.85 13.28
N ILE A 217 7.70 -8.67 12.77
CA ILE A 217 8.77 -9.28 13.55
C ILE A 217 10.08 -8.56 13.28
N ARG A 218 10.78 -8.21 14.36
CA ARG A 218 12.11 -7.60 14.31
C ARG A 218 13.19 -8.56 14.78
N GLY A 219 14.37 -8.45 14.18
CA GLY A 219 15.52 -9.26 14.55
C GLY A 219 16.83 -8.58 14.20
N GLY A 220 17.80 -8.64 15.12
CA GLY A 220 19.12 -8.03 14.92
C GLY A 220 20.00 -8.73 13.88
N ASN A 221 19.62 -9.94 13.43
CA ASN A 221 20.35 -10.66 12.40
C ASN A 221 19.39 -11.29 11.39
N LYS A 222 19.81 -11.31 10.11
CA LYS A 222 19.16 -12.10 9.06
C LYS A 222 19.55 -13.56 9.33
N MET A 223 18.56 -14.43 9.48
CA MET A 223 18.82 -15.87 9.58
C MET A 223 19.31 -16.40 8.24
#